data_AF-A0ABD1NTQ2-F1
#
_entry.id   AF-A0ABD1NTQ2-F1
#
_cell.length_a   1.000
_cell.length_b   1.000
_cell.length_c   1.000
_cell.angle_alpha   90.00
_cell.angle_beta   90.00
_cell.angle_gamma   90.00
#
_symmetry.space_group_name_H-M   'P 1'
#
loop_
_entity.id
_entity.type
_entity.pdbx_description
1 polymer ?
#
loop_
_entity_poly.entity_id
_entity_poly.type
_entity_poly.pdbx_seq_one_letter_code
_entity_poly.pdbx_strand_id
1 'polypeptide(L)'
;MSINDIYDEVIKKDGGLGMDLERVRASLVQLGCQIPTTGIDETYSIDLKNIIELAQNEEVESVVLKRYGREAYRIFRLLSKSGRLLETDKISDTTFVEKKDTLKILYKLWKDGYLHMEKVSVNGPKQTLFLLWEVDKESLWVRVLDEMYHAALNLRLRITYEQDQEKEILQLPTEKLVGELEKRYKRLRKVRIILESSLMNLDDALMLFHDF
;
A
#
# COMPACT_ATOMS: atom_id res chain seq x y z
N MET A 1 3.91 28.65 -5.36
CA MET A 1 4.21 29.77 -4.42
C MET A 1 5.70 30.05 -4.48
N SER A 2 6.14 31.31 -4.36
CA SER A 2 7.57 31.58 -4.28
C SER A 2 8.14 31.13 -2.93
N ILE A 3 9.45 30.88 -2.85
CA ILE A 3 10.11 30.55 -1.58
C ILE A 3 9.95 31.65 -0.53
N ASN A 4 9.93 32.92 -0.95
CA ASN A 4 9.82 34.06 -0.06
C ASN A 4 8.40 34.12 0.55
N ASP A 5 7.37 33.89 -0.25
CA ASP A 5 5.98 33.82 0.25
C ASP A 5 5.81 32.69 1.26
N ILE A 6 6.43 31.53 1.01
CA ILE A 6 6.40 30.39 1.94
C ILE A 6 7.13 30.74 3.23
N TYR A 7 8.32 31.33 3.13
CA TYR A 7 9.12 31.71 4.29
C TYR A 7 8.38 32.73 5.18
N ASP A 8 7.79 33.76 4.58
CA ASP A 8 7.04 34.80 5.28
C ASP A 8 5.82 34.25 6.03
N GLU A 9 5.22 33.16 5.54
CA GLU A 9 4.15 32.46 6.26
C GLU A 9 4.67 31.52 7.34
N VAL A 10 5.82 30.87 7.12
CA VAL A 10 6.44 29.97 8.11
C VAL A 10 6.84 30.75 9.36
N ILE A 11 7.49 31.90 9.23
CA ILE A 11 7.95 32.70 10.38
C ILE A 11 6.79 33.25 11.25
N LYS A 12 5.57 33.31 10.70
CA LYS A 12 4.35 33.74 11.43
C LYS A 12 3.75 32.62 12.30
N LYS A 13 4.19 31.37 12.15
CA LYS A 13 3.66 30.21 12.89
C LYS A 13 4.55 29.85 14.07
N ASP A 14 3.95 29.25 15.10
CA ASP A 14 4.69 28.74 16.26
C ASP A 14 5.75 27.71 15.81
N GLY A 15 7.00 27.94 16.23
CA GLY A 15 8.16 27.12 15.83
C GLY A 15 8.85 27.56 14.53
N GLY A 16 8.27 28.49 13.76
CA GLY A 16 8.84 28.96 12.49
C GLY A 16 9.91 30.05 12.62
N LEU A 17 9.93 30.80 13.72
CA LEU A 17 10.93 31.87 13.98
C LEU A 17 12.39 31.37 14.03
N GLY A 18 12.61 30.07 14.25
CA GLY A 18 13.94 29.43 14.25
C GLY A 18 14.30 28.71 12.95
N MET A 19 13.47 28.83 11.91
CA MET A 19 13.75 28.27 10.59
C MET A 19 14.37 29.34 9.70
N ASP A 20 15.58 29.11 9.20
CA ASP A 20 16.14 29.92 8.13
C ASP A 20 15.61 29.44 6.76
N LEU A 21 15.86 30.25 5.73
CA LEU A 21 15.39 29.98 4.37
C LEU A 21 15.87 28.62 3.85
N GLU A 22 17.12 28.24 4.16
CA GLU A 22 17.70 26.96 3.75
C GLU A 22 17.01 25.77 4.42
N ARG A 23 16.67 25.88 5.71
CA ARG A 23 15.90 24.85 6.41
C ARG A 23 14.48 24.74 5.87
N VAL A 24 13.86 25.84 5.46
CA VAL A 24 12.56 25.81 4.76
C VAL A 24 12.71 25.10 3.40
N ARG A 25 13.74 25.40 2.61
CA ARG A 25 14.01 24.70 1.35
C ARG A 25 14.24 23.21 1.55
N ALA A 26 15.05 22.83 2.54
CA ALA A 26 15.30 21.41 2.87
C ALA A 26 14.01 20.68 3.28
N SER A 27 13.14 21.35 4.04
CA SER A 27 11.84 20.80 4.44
C SER A 27 10.90 20.62 3.24
N LEU A 28 10.86 21.58 2.32
CA LEU A 28 10.07 21.49 1.09
C LEU A 28 10.53 20.32 0.21
N VAL A 29 11.86 20.11 0.09
CA VAL A 29 12.43 18.94 -0.62
C VAL A 29 12.01 17.64 0.06
N GLN A 30 12.06 17.57 1.39
CA GLN A 30 11.63 16.39 2.14
C GLN A 30 10.14 16.08 1.95
N LEU A 31 9.30 17.12 1.80
CA LEU A 31 7.87 17.00 1.50
C LEU A 31 7.58 16.68 0.03
N GLY A 32 8.61 16.52 -0.81
CA GLY A 32 8.45 16.23 -2.23
C GLY A 32 8.01 17.44 -3.08
N CYS A 33 8.14 18.66 -2.57
CA CYS A 33 7.88 19.87 -3.35
C CYS A 33 8.98 20.05 -4.40
N GLN A 34 8.60 20.10 -5.67
CA GLN A 34 9.54 20.26 -6.78
C GLN A 34 9.67 21.74 -7.15
N ILE A 35 10.88 22.12 -7.59
CA ILE A 35 11.13 23.40 -8.27
C ILE A 35 11.09 23.09 -9.77
N PRO A 36 10.16 23.68 -10.55
CA PRO A 36 10.12 23.50 -11.99
C PRO A 36 11.45 23.90 -12.61
N THR A 37 12.07 23.00 -13.37
CA THR A 37 13.41 23.21 -13.98
C THR A 37 13.39 24.24 -15.13
N THR A 38 12.22 24.81 -15.44
CA THR A 38 11.95 25.56 -16.68
C THR A 38 11.40 26.98 -16.45
N GLY A 39 11.29 27.46 -15.21
CA GLY A 39 10.80 28.80 -14.89
C GLY A 39 11.89 29.74 -14.37
N ILE A 40 11.84 31.01 -14.77
CA ILE A 40 12.69 32.11 -14.26
C ILE A 40 12.35 32.41 -12.77
N ASP A 41 11.23 31.90 -12.27
CA ASP A 41 10.73 32.12 -10.93
C ASP A 41 10.65 30.80 -10.17
N GLU A 42 11.37 30.68 -9.04
CA GLU A 42 11.45 29.49 -8.18
C GLU A 42 10.12 29.25 -7.47
N THR A 43 9.14 28.75 -8.22
CA THR A 43 7.79 28.47 -7.71
C THR A 43 7.71 27.03 -7.24
N TYR A 44 7.42 26.82 -5.96
CA TYR A 44 7.22 25.48 -5.41
C TYR A 44 5.79 25.01 -5.68
N SER A 45 5.69 23.73 -6.05
CA SER A 45 4.43 22.98 -6.22
C SER A 45 4.52 21.59 -5.61
N ILE A 46 3.39 21.06 -5.14
CA ILE A 46 3.24 19.70 -4.63
C ILE A 46 2.55 18.85 -5.69
N ASP A 47 3.18 17.73 -6.07
CA ASP A 47 2.58 16.74 -6.96
C ASP A 47 1.77 15.72 -6.15
N LEU A 48 0.53 16.09 -5.84
CA LEU A 48 -0.39 15.22 -5.09
C LEU A 48 -0.63 13.89 -5.81
N LYS A 49 -0.67 13.90 -7.16
CA LYS A 49 -0.91 12.69 -7.95
C LYS A 49 0.22 11.68 -7.73
N ASN A 50 1.47 12.13 -7.84
CA ASN A 50 2.62 11.26 -7.59
C ASN A 50 2.68 10.79 -6.13
N ILE A 51 2.31 11.63 -5.15
CA ILE A 51 2.24 11.23 -3.73
C ILE A 51 1.19 10.13 -3.53
N ILE A 52 0.00 10.27 -4.11
CA ILE A 52 -1.07 9.27 -4.05
C ILE A 52 -0.60 7.97 -4.71
N GLU A 53 -0.04 8.03 -5.92
CA GLU A 53 0.48 6.86 -6.62
C GLU A 53 1.58 6.15 -5.81
N LEU A 54 2.48 6.90 -5.18
CA LEU A 54 3.51 6.33 -4.31
C LEU A 54 2.90 5.61 -3.10
N ALA A 55 1.93 6.22 -2.43
CA ALA A 55 1.24 5.60 -1.30
C ALA A 55 0.49 4.32 -1.72
N GLN A 56 -0.22 4.35 -2.85
CA GLN A 56 -0.91 3.17 -3.41
C GLN A 56 0.08 2.04 -3.71
N ASN A 57 1.23 2.38 -4.32
CA ASN A 57 2.32 1.43 -4.56
C ASN A 57 2.86 0.83 -3.26
N GLU A 58 3.10 1.64 -2.24
CA GLU A 58 3.60 1.18 -0.94
C GLU A 58 2.60 0.25 -0.22
N GLU A 59 1.30 0.54 -0.29
CA GLU A 59 0.28 -0.28 0.35
C GLU A 59 0.23 -1.68 -0.27
N VAL A 60 0.20 -1.78 -1.61
CA VAL A 60 0.20 -3.09 -2.28
C VAL A 60 1.54 -3.79 -2.18
N GLU A 61 2.66 -3.06 -2.21
CA GLU A 61 3.98 -3.60 -1.87
C GLU A 61 3.96 -4.25 -0.47
N SER A 62 3.29 -3.63 0.51
CA SER A 62 3.14 -4.17 1.86
C SER A 62 2.32 -5.46 1.88
N VAL A 63 1.25 -5.52 1.08
CA VAL A 63 0.42 -6.73 0.92
C VAL A 63 1.26 -7.86 0.30
N VAL A 64 2.04 -7.57 -0.74
CA VAL A 64 2.91 -8.56 -1.39
C VAL A 64 3.96 -9.07 -0.42
N LEU A 65 4.59 -8.17 0.36
CA LEU A 65 5.57 -8.55 1.38
C LEU A 65 4.97 -9.49 2.43
N LYS A 66 3.78 -9.17 2.95
CA LYS A 66 3.10 -9.97 3.99
C LYS A 66 2.63 -11.33 3.47
N ARG A 67 2.13 -11.41 2.22
CA ARG A 67 1.54 -12.64 1.63
C ARG A 67 2.58 -13.57 0.97
N TYR A 68 3.61 -13.00 0.33
CA TYR A 68 4.54 -13.75 -0.52
C TYR A 68 6.00 -13.69 -0.07
N GLY A 69 6.33 -12.81 0.87
CA GLY A 69 7.67 -12.68 1.44
C GLY A 69 8.61 -11.73 0.68
N ARG A 70 9.85 -11.65 1.17
CA ARG A 70 10.81 -10.62 0.80
C ARG A 70 11.28 -10.69 -0.66
N GLU A 71 11.44 -11.89 -1.22
CA GLU A 71 11.86 -12.05 -2.62
C GLU A 71 10.77 -11.63 -3.59
N ALA A 72 9.52 -12.01 -3.33
CA ALA A 72 8.37 -11.58 -4.10
C ALA A 72 8.17 -10.07 -4.02
N TYR A 73 8.33 -9.49 -2.84
CA TYR A 73 8.35 -8.03 -2.65
C TYR A 73 9.39 -7.34 -3.53
N ARG A 74 10.65 -7.84 -3.55
CA ARG A 74 11.72 -7.25 -4.37
C ARG A 74 11.41 -7.32 -5.87
N ILE A 75 10.88 -8.45 -6.33
CA ILE A 75 10.48 -8.65 -7.73
C ILE A 75 9.32 -7.74 -8.10
N PHE A 76 8.26 -7.70 -7.28
CA PHE A 76 7.10 -6.86 -7.52
C PHE A 76 7.47 -5.37 -7.54
N ARG A 77 8.30 -4.92 -6.59
CA ARG A 77 8.78 -3.53 -6.53
C ARG A 77 9.59 -3.14 -7.77
N LEU A 78 10.43 -4.04 -8.28
CA LEU A 78 11.16 -3.81 -9.52
C LEU A 78 10.20 -3.60 -10.69
N LEU A 79 9.18 -4.46 -10.83
CA LEU A 79 8.20 -4.41 -11.91
C LEU A 79 7.27 -3.19 -11.81
N SER A 80 6.82 -2.84 -10.60
CA SER A 80 5.98 -1.66 -10.37
C SER A 80 6.71 -0.35 -10.70
N LYS A 81 8.03 -0.30 -10.49
CA LYS A 81 8.88 0.85 -10.83
C LYS A 81 9.32 0.88 -12.29
N SER A 82 9.44 -0.27 -12.96
CA SER A 82 9.90 -0.30 -14.35
C SER A 82 8.86 0.28 -15.31
N GLY A 83 7.57 0.14 -15.00
CA GLY A 83 6.46 0.61 -15.84
C GLY A 83 6.47 0.00 -17.25
N ARG A 84 7.10 -1.17 -17.39
CA ARG A 84 7.26 -1.88 -18.67
C ARG A 84 7.47 -3.37 -18.43
N LEU A 85 7.13 -4.15 -19.45
CA LEU A 85 7.45 -5.56 -19.60
C LEU A 85 8.95 -5.85 -19.45
N LEU A 86 9.28 -6.75 -18.52
CA LEU A 86 10.63 -7.26 -18.30
C LEU A 86 10.70 -8.77 -18.51
N GLU A 87 11.81 -9.23 -19.10
CA GLU A 87 12.12 -10.65 -19.24
C GLU A 87 12.53 -11.26 -17.90
N THR A 88 12.19 -12.54 -17.70
CA THR A 88 12.56 -13.29 -16.48
C THR A 88 14.05 -13.20 -16.13
N ASP A 89 14.93 -13.26 -17.12
CA ASP A 89 16.38 -13.27 -16.89
C ASP A 89 16.84 -11.91 -16.33
N LYS A 90 16.35 -10.81 -16.91
CA LYS A 90 16.61 -9.45 -16.40
C LYS A 90 16.08 -9.27 -14.97
N ILE A 91 14.91 -9.84 -14.66
CA ILE A 91 14.34 -9.79 -13.31
C ILE A 91 15.21 -10.57 -12.32
N SER A 92 15.62 -11.79 -12.68
CA SER A 92 16.49 -12.65 -11.85
C SER A 92 17.82 -11.95 -11.55
N ASP A 93 18.47 -11.40 -12.58
CA ASP A 93 19.75 -10.70 -12.44
C ASP A 93 19.63 -9.44 -11.58
N THR A 94 18.59 -8.63 -11.80
CA THR A 94 18.40 -7.36 -11.07
C THR A 94 18.01 -7.59 -9.61
N THR A 95 17.22 -8.64 -9.35
CA THR A 95 16.76 -8.96 -7.99
C THR A 95 17.69 -9.91 -7.24
N PHE A 96 18.75 -10.42 -7.88
CA PHE A 96 19.64 -11.42 -7.29
C PHE A 96 18.88 -12.61 -6.69
N VAL A 97 17.79 -13.02 -7.35
CA VAL A 97 17.02 -14.22 -7.01
C VAL A 97 17.32 -15.26 -8.08
N GLU A 98 17.54 -16.52 -7.68
CA GLU A 98 17.82 -17.57 -8.66
C GLU A 98 16.69 -17.71 -9.68
N LYS A 99 17.04 -17.82 -10.97
CA LYS A 99 16.07 -17.89 -12.08
C LYS A 99 14.94 -18.90 -11.87
N LYS A 100 15.24 -20.05 -11.26
CA LYS A 100 14.25 -21.08 -10.92
C LYS A 100 13.20 -20.57 -9.93
N ASP A 101 13.62 -19.84 -8.91
CA ASP A 101 12.74 -19.31 -7.87
C ASP A 101 12.05 -18.02 -8.33
N THR A 102 12.74 -17.18 -9.12
CA THR A 102 12.12 -16.05 -9.83
C THR A 102 10.91 -16.52 -10.65
N LEU A 103 11.05 -17.59 -11.45
CA LEU A 103 9.94 -18.16 -12.22
C LEU A 103 8.78 -18.60 -11.32
N LYS A 104 9.06 -19.33 -10.24
CA LYS A 104 8.00 -19.78 -9.30
C LYS A 104 7.23 -18.60 -8.70
N ILE A 105 7.96 -17.56 -8.28
CA ILE A 105 7.37 -16.35 -7.70
C ILE A 105 6.52 -15.62 -8.73
N LEU A 106 7.05 -15.40 -9.94
CA LEU A 106 6.34 -14.72 -11.03
C LEU A 106 5.04 -15.45 -11.40
N TYR A 107 5.09 -16.79 -11.54
CA TYR A 107 3.88 -17.57 -11.80
C TYR A 107 2.87 -17.50 -10.66
N LYS A 108 3.32 -17.48 -9.40
CA LYS A 108 2.44 -17.36 -8.25
C LYS A 108 1.73 -15.99 -8.23
N LEU A 109 2.49 -14.91 -8.40
CA LEU A 109 1.96 -13.55 -8.45
C LEU A 109 1.01 -13.34 -9.65
N TRP A 110 1.34 -13.91 -10.82
CA TRP A 110 0.46 -13.88 -11.99
C TRP A 110 -0.83 -14.66 -11.78
N LYS A 111 -0.77 -15.86 -11.19
CA LYS A 111 -1.96 -16.67 -10.89
C LYS A 111 -2.92 -15.95 -9.93
N ASP A 112 -2.36 -15.24 -8.96
CA ASP A 112 -3.12 -14.46 -8.00
C ASP A 112 -3.52 -13.07 -8.57
N GLY A 113 -3.05 -12.76 -9.80
CA GLY A 113 -3.39 -11.58 -10.61
C GLY A 113 -2.76 -10.28 -10.16
N TYR A 114 -1.59 -10.35 -9.54
CA TYR A 114 -0.71 -9.20 -9.29
C TYR A 114 0.10 -8.79 -10.52
N LEU A 115 0.24 -9.68 -11.50
CA LEU A 115 1.07 -9.47 -12.69
C LEU A 115 0.29 -9.77 -13.96
N HIS A 116 0.69 -9.09 -15.03
CA HIS A 116 0.37 -9.45 -16.41
C HIS A 116 1.56 -10.21 -17.03
N MET A 117 1.27 -11.16 -17.92
CA MET A 117 2.29 -11.98 -18.58
C MET A 117 2.02 -12.09 -20.07
N GLU A 118 3.05 -11.79 -20.86
CA GLU A 118 3.02 -11.92 -22.30
C GLU A 118 4.06 -12.93 -22.80
N LYS A 119 3.64 -13.73 -23.78
CA LYS A 119 4.52 -14.68 -24.46
C LYS A 119 4.90 -14.12 -25.80
N VAL A 120 6.18 -13.82 -25.98
CA VAL A 120 6.72 -13.34 -27.26
C VAL A 120 7.58 -14.41 -27.88
N SER A 121 7.22 -14.83 -29.10
CA SER A 121 8.03 -15.73 -29.92
C SER A 121 8.84 -14.91 -30.92
N VAL A 122 10.16 -15.08 -30.92
CA VAL A 122 11.02 -14.51 -31.96
C VAL A 122 11.30 -15.59 -33.00
N ASN A 123 10.87 -15.34 -34.23
CA ASN A 123 11.08 -16.24 -35.35
C ASN A 123 12.51 -16.07 -35.88
N GLY A 124 13.39 -16.99 -35.50
CA GLY A 124 14.74 -17.15 -36.03
C GLY A 124 15.01 -18.61 -36.44
N PRO A 125 16.27 -18.99 -36.73
CA PRO A 125 16.65 -20.36 -37.08
C PRO A 125 16.29 -21.40 -36.01
N LYS A 126 16.19 -20.96 -34.75
CA LYS A 126 15.55 -21.66 -33.64
C LYS A 126 14.49 -20.73 -33.06
N GLN A 127 13.26 -21.22 -32.91
CA GLN A 127 12.19 -20.46 -32.28
C GLN A 127 12.48 -20.34 -30.78
N THR A 128 12.66 -19.11 -30.30
CA THR A 128 12.86 -18.82 -28.87
C THR A 128 11.62 -18.13 -28.32
N LEU A 129 11.13 -18.61 -27.19
CA LEU A 129 9.98 -18.06 -26.45
C LEU A 129 10.48 -17.27 -25.25
N PHE A 130 10.06 -16.02 -25.15
CA PHE A 130 10.33 -15.14 -24.02
C PHE A 130 9.04 -14.93 -23.22
N LEU A 131 9.18 -14.96 -21.89
CA LEU A 131 8.13 -14.58 -20.94
C LEU A 131 8.41 -13.18 -20.45
N LEU A 132 7.49 -12.28 -20.75
CA LEU A 132 7.53 -10.88 -20.33
C LEU A 132 6.52 -10.66 -19.20
N TRP A 133 6.92 -9.86 -18.21
CA TRP A 133 6.14 -9.64 -17.00
C TRP A 133 6.04 -8.15 -16.72
N GLU A 134 4.88 -7.70 -16.30
CA GLU A 134 4.66 -6.34 -15.81
C GLU A 134 3.59 -6.28 -14.73
N VAL A 135 3.53 -5.15 -14.03
CA VAL A 135 2.43 -4.81 -13.13
C VAL A 135 1.50 -3.87 -13.91
N ASP A 136 0.35 -4.38 -14.32
CA ASP A 136 -0.74 -3.54 -14.80
C ASP A 136 -1.42 -2.89 -13.59
N LYS A 137 -1.02 -1.65 -13.31
CA LYS A 137 -1.48 -0.91 -12.12
C LYS A 137 -2.98 -0.64 -12.16
N GLU A 138 -3.54 -0.28 -13.32
CA GLU A 138 -4.96 0.06 -13.44
C GLU A 138 -5.83 -1.13 -13.07
N SER A 139 -5.55 -2.30 -13.66
CA SER A 139 -6.26 -3.54 -13.35
C SER A 139 -6.02 -4.01 -11.91
N LEU A 140 -4.80 -3.82 -11.40
CA LEU A 140 -4.44 -4.26 -10.05
C LEU A 140 -5.12 -3.41 -8.96
N TRP A 141 -5.22 -2.09 -9.13
CA TRP A 141 -5.89 -1.22 -8.16
C TRP A 141 -7.37 -1.56 -8.01
N VAL A 142 -8.08 -1.76 -9.12
CA VAL A 142 -9.49 -2.17 -9.09
C VAL A 142 -9.67 -3.47 -8.32
N ARG A 143 -8.78 -4.45 -8.54
CA ARG A 143 -8.82 -5.73 -7.82
C ARG A 143 -8.51 -5.57 -6.33
N VAL A 144 -7.48 -4.80 -5.99
CA VAL A 144 -7.09 -4.58 -4.60
C VAL A 144 -8.22 -3.87 -3.85
N LEU A 145 -8.87 -2.90 -4.48
CA LEU A 145 -10.03 -2.21 -3.93
C LEU A 145 -11.20 -3.19 -3.68
N ASP A 146 -11.49 -4.09 -4.62
CA ASP A 146 -12.50 -5.14 -4.44
C ASP A 146 -12.15 -6.10 -3.29
N GLU A 147 -10.90 -6.54 -3.20
CA GLU A 147 -10.41 -7.36 -2.07
C GLU A 147 -10.57 -6.63 -0.73
N MET A 148 -10.30 -5.33 -0.68
CA MET A 148 -10.47 -4.52 0.53
C MET A 148 -11.94 -4.39 0.92
N TYR A 149 -12.87 -4.18 -0.03
CA TYR A 149 -14.31 -4.18 0.27
C TYR A 149 -14.78 -5.52 0.81
N HIS A 150 -14.33 -6.63 0.21
CA HIS A 150 -14.64 -7.96 0.73
C HIS A 150 -14.06 -8.18 2.13
N ALA A 151 -12.83 -7.74 2.40
CA ALA A 151 -12.23 -7.82 3.73
C ALA A 151 -13.01 -6.98 4.75
N ALA A 152 -13.43 -5.76 4.41
CA ALA A 152 -14.22 -4.88 5.28
C ALA A 152 -15.58 -5.50 5.59
N LEU A 153 -16.26 -6.06 4.59
CA LEU A 153 -17.52 -6.78 4.77
C LEU A 153 -17.34 -7.99 5.69
N ASN A 154 -16.31 -8.81 5.47
CA ASN A 154 -16.02 -9.98 6.29
C ASN A 154 -15.74 -9.59 7.76
N LEU A 155 -15.00 -8.50 7.99
CA LEU A 155 -14.77 -7.97 9.35
C LEU A 155 -16.09 -7.53 10.00
N ARG A 156 -16.93 -6.79 9.28
CA ARG A 156 -18.24 -6.35 9.80
C ARG A 156 -19.15 -7.53 10.13
N LEU A 157 -19.25 -8.51 9.24
CA LEU A 157 -20.02 -9.73 9.48
C LEU A 157 -19.49 -10.49 10.71
N ARG A 158 -18.16 -10.55 10.88
CA ARG A 158 -17.57 -11.19 12.06
C ARG A 158 -17.88 -10.43 13.35
N ILE A 159 -17.83 -9.09 13.33
CA ILE A 159 -18.19 -8.26 14.49
C ILE A 159 -19.64 -8.53 14.91
N THR A 160 -20.58 -8.51 13.95
CA THR A 160 -21.99 -8.80 14.22
C THR A 160 -22.17 -10.22 14.75
N TYR A 161 -21.50 -11.21 14.16
CA TYR A 161 -21.55 -12.59 14.62
C TYR A 161 -21.08 -12.73 16.09
N GLU A 162 -19.94 -12.15 16.45
CA GLU A 162 -19.41 -12.21 17.84
C GLU A 162 -20.36 -11.52 18.83
N GLN A 163 -20.99 -10.41 18.43
CA GLN A 163 -21.99 -9.71 19.24
C GLN A 163 -23.25 -10.54 19.46
N ASP A 164 -23.74 -11.21 18.42
CA ASP A 164 -24.96 -12.02 18.49
C ASP A 164 -24.74 -13.29 19.33
N GLN A 165 -23.57 -13.93 19.23
CA GLN A 165 -23.25 -15.15 20.00
C GLN A 165 -23.23 -14.92 21.51
N GLU A 166 -22.81 -13.74 21.97
CA GLU A 166 -22.65 -13.43 23.39
C GLU A 166 -23.60 -12.29 23.83
N LYS A 167 -24.70 -12.11 23.11
CA LYS A 167 -25.69 -11.03 23.32
C LYS A 167 -26.27 -11.03 24.73
N GLU A 168 -26.51 -12.22 25.30
CA GLU A 168 -26.99 -12.37 26.67
C GLU A 168 -25.96 -11.85 27.68
N ILE A 169 -24.67 -12.15 27.48
CA ILE A 169 -23.59 -11.66 28.36
C ILE A 169 -23.48 -10.14 28.27
N LEU A 170 -23.65 -9.56 27.08
CA LEU A 170 -23.62 -8.11 26.88
C LEU A 170 -24.78 -7.37 27.58
N GLN A 171 -25.90 -8.05 27.85
CA GLN A 171 -27.07 -7.48 28.53
C GLN A 171 -27.01 -7.64 30.06
N LEU A 172 -26.09 -8.44 30.59
CA LEU A 172 -25.95 -8.64 32.02
C LEU A 172 -25.29 -7.42 32.70
N PRO A 173 -25.80 -6.97 33.87
CA PRO A 173 -25.12 -5.99 34.69
C PRO A 173 -23.71 -6.45 35.06
N THR A 174 -22.78 -5.50 35.13
CA THR A 174 -21.37 -5.77 35.45
C THR A 174 -21.19 -6.55 36.76
N GLU A 175 -22.06 -6.32 37.76
CA GLU A 175 -21.99 -7.04 39.04
C GLU A 175 -22.31 -8.55 38.92
N LYS A 176 -23.03 -8.97 37.88
CA LYS A 176 -23.39 -10.37 37.63
C LYS A 176 -22.33 -11.12 36.80
N LEU A 177 -21.36 -10.39 36.24
CA LEU A 177 -20.25 -10.97 35.46
C LEU A 177 -19.16 -11.47 36.41
N VAL A 178 -19.34 -12.66 36.96
CA VAL A 178 -18.39 -13.28 37.88
C VAL A 178 -17.88 -14.61 37.30
N GLY A 179 -16.62 -14.94 37.57
CA GLY A 179 -16.05 -16.24 37.23
C GLY A 179 -15.92 -16.47 35.72
N GLU A 180 -16.63 -17.47 35.20
CA GLU A 180 -16.54 -17.83 33.77
C GLU A 180 -17.15 -16.76 32.85
N LEU A 181 -18.24 -16.10 33.28
CA LEU A 181 -18.89 -15.03 32.53
C LEU A 181 -17.97 -13.82 32.35
N GLU A 182 -17.21 -13.47 33.40
CA GLU A 182 -16.22 -12.39 33.34
C GLU A 182 -15.10 -12.70 32.32
N LYS A 183 -14.63 -13.95 32.29
CA LYS A 183 -13.61 -14.40 31.33
C LYS A 183 -14.13 -14.34 29.90
N ARG A 184 -15.35 -14.81 29.65
CA ARG A 184 -16.00 -14.72 28.32
C ARG A 184 -16.17 -13.27 27.89
N TYR A 185 -16.69 -12.42 28.78
CA TYR A 185 -16.86 -10.98 28.50
C TYR A 185 -15.52 -10.30 28.16
N LYS A 186 -14.46 -10.57 28.93
CA LYS A 186 -13.10 -10.04 28.66
C LYS A 186 -12.57 -10.53 27.32
N ARG A 187 -12.80 -11.79 26.95
CA ARG A 187 -12.41 -12.35 25.64
C ARG A 187 -13.18 -11.66 24.51
N LEU A 188 -14.50 -11.55 24.62
CA LEU A 188 -15.36 -10.89 23.64
C LEU A 188 -14.91 -9.45 23.41
N ARG A 189 -14.65 -8.70 24.50
CA ARG A 189 -14.13 -7.33 24.41
C ARG A 189 -12.81 -7.26 23.65
N LYS A 190 -11.86 -8.17 23.93
CA LYS A 190 -10.57 -8.22 23.22
C LYS A 190 -10.76 -8.50 21.73
N VAL A 191 -11.58 -9.49 21.39
CA VAL A 191 -11.88 -9.85 19.99
C VAL A 191 -12.51 -8.67 19.27
N ARG A 192 -13.50 -8.02 19.89
CA ARG A 192 -14.17 -6.85 19.31
C ARG A 192 -13.20 -5.70 19.04
N ILE A 193 -12.36 -5.35 20.02
CA ILE A 193 -11.34 -4.30 19.84
C ILE A 193 -10.43 -4.64 18.65
N ILE A 194 -9.95 -5.87 18.54
CA ILE A 194 -9.08 -6.29 17.43
C ILE A 194 -9.81 -6.15 16.08
N LEU A 195 -11.06 -6.61 15.99
CA LEU A 195 -11.83 -6.56 14.75
C LEU A 195 -12.16 -5.12 14.34
N GLU A 196 -12.57 -4.28 15.29
CA GLU A 196 -12.89 -2.87 15.04
C GLU A 196 -11.64 -2.07 14.67
N SER A 197 -10.52 -2.28 15.36
CA SER A 197 -9.25 -1.65 14.97
C SER A 197 -8.76 -2.13 13.60
N SER A 198 -8.97 -3.41 13.26
CA SER A 198 -8.63 -3.92 11.93
C SER A 198 -9.49 -3.29 10.83
N LEU A 199 -10.78 -3.05 11.12
CA LEU A 199 -11.68 -2.37 10.20
C LEU A 199 -11.28 -0.90 10.01
N MET A 200 -10.91 -0.19 11.08
CA MET A 200 -10.41 1.19 11.00
C MET A 200 -9.13 1.28 10.15
N ASN A 201 -8.16 0.40 10.40
CA ASN A 201 -6.92 0.38 9.60
C ASN A 201 -7.19 0.07 8.11
N LEU A 202 -8.22 -0.72 7.81
CA LEU A 202 -8.62 -1.03 6.44
C LEU A 202 -9.35 0.15 5.78
N ASP A 203 -10.09 0.95 6.55
CA ASP A 203 -10.77 2.16 6.08
C ASP A 203 -9.75 3.20 5.56
N ASP A 204 -8.65 3.40 6.29
CA ASP A 204 -7.55 4.29 5.86
C ASP A 204 -6.96 3.86 4.51
N ALA A 205 -6.78 2.55 4.30
CA ALA A 205 -6.30 2.00 3.04
C ALA A 205 -7.37 2.12 1.93
N LEU A 206 -8.64 1.86 2.23
CA LEU A 206 -9.76 2.01 1.29
C LEU A 206 -9.86 3.44 0.74
N MET A 207 -9.76 4.44 1.62
CA MET A 207 -9.76 5.86 1.24
C MET A 207 -8.69 6.14 0.18
N LEU A 208 -7.49 5.57 0.33
CA LEU A 208 -6.37 5.79 -0.60
C LEU A 208 -6.62 5.25 -2.03
N PHE A 209 -7.43 4.20 -2.18
CA PHE A 209 -7.73 3.60 -3.49
C PHE A 209 -9.08 4.05 -4.08
N HIS A 210 -10.00 4.57 -3.26
CA HIS A 210 -11.32 4.98 -3.70
C HIS A 210 -11.46 6.50 -3.88
N ASP A 211 -10.90 7.29 -2.94
CA ASP A 211 -11.14 8.73 -2.89
C ASP A 211 -10.07 9.56 -3.64
N PHE A 212 -8.96 8.91 -4.03
CA PHE A 212 -7.79 9.53 -4.65
C PHE A 212 -7.32 8.74 -5.88
#